data_AF-A0A7X9QD39-F1
#
_entry.id   AF-A0A7X9QD39-F1
#
_cell.length_a   1.000
_cell.length_b   1.000
_cell.length_c   1.000
_cell.angle_alpha   90.00
_cell.angle_beta   90.00
_cell.angle_gamma   90.00
#
_symmetry.space_group_name_H-M   'P 1'
#
loop_
_entity.id
_entity.type
_entity.pdbx_description
1 polymer ?
#
loop_
_entity_poly.entity_id
_entity_poly.type
_entity_poly.pdbx_seq_one_letter_code
_entity_poly.pdbx_strand_id
1 'polypeptide(L)'
;MSRVEESAATHAAAVEPDVLAIGGVRAGAVLLALAGVSMAAGGALHPHGSGDTLDEALTSMLGSPLWNLSHLLVLAGLLIGVAGFVLLRRSDVFGPSLRPWLTAVIVTWSLGAVETVPHLLAGGEHEAQAAGGPTPMTDAHVMLSTVTTPLLALATALLAVQLARQSRTVAAWVLAGFAILGLLTFGLASPLLAITGNPAVSALFPGQMLIDVWLVGTAIRLLWASRARPAR
;
A
#
# COMPACT_ATOMS: atom_id res chain seq x y z
N MET A 1 -37.12 -37.58 44.73
CA MET A 1 -37.36 -37.51 43.27
C MET A 1 -38.22 -36.26 43.05
N SER A 2 -37.83 -35.18 42.41
CA SER A 2 -36.88 -34.98 41.31
C SER A 2 -35.96 -33.77 41.54
N ARG A 3 -34.67 -33.98 41.30
CA ARG A 3 -33.64 -32.97 41.04
C ARG A 3 -32.92 -33.53 39.83
N VAL A 4 -33.28 -33.13 38.63
CA VAL A 4 -32.50 -33.18 37.38
C VAL A 4 -33.44 -32.55 36.36
N GLU A 5 -33.18 -31.31 35.94
CA GLU A 5 -33.48 -30.75 34.60
C GLU A 5 -33.21 -29.24 34.61
N GLU A 6 -31.97 -28.86 34.91
CA GLU A 6 -31.50 -27.49 34.66
C GLU A 6 -29.99 -27.53 34.35
N SER A 7 -29.63 -28.15 33.23
CA SER A 7 -28.24 -28.10 32.74
C SER A 7 -28.18 -28.40 31.25
N ALA A 8 -28.62 -27.43 30.44
CA ALA A 8 -28.21 -27.31 29.04
C ALA A 8 -28.35 -25.85 28.58
N ALA A 9 -27.98 -24.89 29.43
CA ALA A 9 -27.74 -23.53 28.98
C ALA A 9 -26.34 -23.49 28.36
N THR A 10 -26.36 -23.48 27.03
CA THR A 10 -25.30 -23.20 26.08
C THR A 10 -24.25 -22.23 26.61
N HIS A 11 -23.14 -22.74 27.14
CA HIS A 11 -21.89 -22.00 27.28
C HIS A 11 -21.26 -21.81 25.89
N ALA A 12 -21.89 -21.02 25.03
CA ALA A 12 -21.17 -20.38 23.96
C ALA A 12 -20.27 -19.34 24.64
N ALA A 13 -19.02 -19.72 24.89
CA ALA A 13 -18.01 -18.83 25.45
C ALA A 13 -17.94 -17.57 24.57
N ALA A 14 -18.53 -16.47 25.06
CA ALA A 14 -18.38 -15.18 24.44
C ALA A 14 -16.88 -14.87 24.44
N VAL A 15 -16.25 -14.98 23.27
CA VAL A 15 -14.85 -14.59 23.12
C VAL A 15 -14.75 -13.14 23.55
N GLU A 16 -13.99 -12.88 24.61
CA GLU A 16 -13.92 -11.54 25.19
C GLU A 16 -13.50 -10.52 24.12
N PRO A 17 -14.16 -9.35 24.07
CA PRO A 17 -13.91 -8.33 23.06
C PRO A 17 -12.43 -7.90 22.98
N ASP A 18 -11.69 -7.99 24.09
CA ASP A 18 -10.26 -7.68 24.15
C ASP A 18 -9.39 -8.69 23.36
N VAL A 19 -9.76 -9.97 23.33
CA VAL A 19 -9.04 -11.01 22.58
C VAL A 19 -9.23 -10.81 21.07
N LEU A 20 -10.46 -10.48 20.65
CA LEU A 20 -10.78 -10.16 19.24
C LEU A 20 -10.07 -8.89 18.78
N ALA A 21 -10.00 -7.87 19.64
CA ALA A 21 -9.29 -6.63 19.34
C ALA A 21 -7.78 -6.84 19.16
N ILE A 22 -7.14 -7.64 20.03
CA ILE A 22 -5.71 -7.97 19.91
C ILE A 22 -5.43 -8.81 18.65
N GLY A 23 -6.32 -9.75 18.32
CA GLY A 23 -6.26 -10.52 17.08
C GLY A 23 -6.30 -9.64 15.83
N GLY A 24 -7.22 -8.67 15.80
CA GLY A 24 -7.36 -7.71 14.70
C GLY A 24 -6.13 -6.82 14.50
N VAL A 25 -5.50 -6.36 15.60
CA VAL A 25 -4.25 -5.57 15.52
C VAL A 25 -3.11 -6.38 14.92
N ARG A 26 -2.91 -7.62 15.41
CA ARG A 26 -1.82 -8.48 14.91
C ARG A 26 -2.03 -8.84 13.46
N ALA A 27 -3.24 -9.24 13.07
CA ALA A 27 -3.58 -9.53 11.68
C ALA A 27 -3.36 -8.31 10.78
N GLY A 28 -3.86 -7.14 11.19
CA GLY A 28 -3.66 -5.89 10.46
C GLY A 28 -2.18 -5.54 10.29
N ALA A 29 -1.37 -5.69 11.33
CA ALA A 29 0.07 -5.46 11.26
C ALA A 29 0.79 -6.44 10.32
N VAL A 30 0.45 -7.74 10.36
CA VAL A 30 1.01 -8.74 9.44
C VAL A 30 0.67 -8.39 8.00
N LEU A 31 -0.58 -8.01 7.71
CA LEU A 31 -0.98 -7.59 6.37
C LEU A 31 -0.19 -6.35 5.91
N LEU A 32 0.04 -5.35 6.77
CA LEU A 32 0.90 -4.21 6.40
C LEU A 32 2.34 -4.63 6.07
N ALA A 33 2.92 -5.58 6.81
CA ALA A 33 4.25 -6.09 6.49
C ALA A 33 4.26 -6.81 5.13
N LEU A 34 3.28 -7.68 4.87
CA LEU A 34 3.14 -8.39 3.61
C LEU A 34 2.91 -7.42 2.44
N ALA A 35 2.11 -6.38 2.64
CA ALA A 35 1.88 -5.32 1.66
C ALA A 35 3.19 -4.64 1.27
N GLY A 36 3.95 -4.14 2.26
CA GLY A 36 5.23 -3.47 1.99
C GLY A 36 6.26 -4.40 1.34
N VAL A 37 6.37 -5.67 1.76
CA VAL A 37 7.27 -6.63 1.12
C VAL A 37 6.86 -6.93 -0.32
N SER A 38 5.56 -7.12 -0.58
CA SER A 38 5.04 -7.39 -1.92
C SER A 38 5.28 -6.21 -2.86
N MET A 39 4.99 -4.98 -2.41
CA MET A 39 5.23 -3.78 -3.19
C MET A 39 6.72 -3.54 -3.45
N ALA A 40 7.57 -3.72 -2.45
CA ALA A 40 9.02 -3.56 -2.62
C ALA A 40 9.59 -4.61 -3.60
N ALA A 41 9.12 -5.86 -3.53
CA ALA A 41 9.51 -6.91 -4.46
C ALA A 41 9.02 -6.60 -5.88
N GLY A 42 7.77 -6.15 -6.01
CA GLY A 42 7.21 -5.69 -7.29
C GLY A 42 8.03 -4.55 -7.90
N GLY A 43 8.31 -3.51 -7.13
CA GLY A 43 9.12 -2.37 -7.55
C GLY A 43 10.56 -2.75 -7.94
N ALA A 44 11.20 -3.65 -7.18
CA ALA A 44 12.55 -4.13 -7.51
C ALA A 44 12.59 -4.97 -8.80
N LEU A 45 11.50 -5.65 -9.13
CA LEU A 45 11.34 -6.42 -10.36
C LEU A 45 10.83 -5.58 -11.55
N HIS A 46 10.47 -4.31 -11.31
CA HIS A 46 9.91 -3.46 -12.35
C HIS A 46 10.94 -3.27 -13.49
N PRO A 47 10.54 -3.49 -14.75
CA PRO A 47 11.42 -3.27 -15.89
C PRO A 47 11.88 -1.81 -15.95
N HIS A 48 13.14 -1.58 -16.34
CA HIS A 48 13.66 -0.24 -16.55
C HIS A 48 13.65 0.05 -18.04
N GLY A 49 13.11 1.22 -18.42
CA GLY A 49 13.10 1.66 -19.81
C GLY A 49 14.51 1.89 -20.34
N SER A 50 14.72 1.50 -21.59
CA SER A 50 15.93 1.77 -22.36
C SER A 50 15.58 2.55 -23.62
N GLY A 51 16.47 3.46 -24.04
CA GLY A 51 16.27 4.30 -25.23
C GLY A 51 16.38 5.79 -24.89
N ASP A 52 16.38 6.62 -25.93
CA ASP A 52 16.54 8.07 -25.82
C ASP A 52 15.17 8.77 -25.78
N THR A 53 14.10 8.09 -26.18
CA THR A 53 12.73 8.62 -26.19
C THR A 53 11.82 7.89 -25.20
N LEU A 54 10.70 8.54 -24.84
CA LEU A 54 9.68 7.94 -23.98
C LEU A 54 9.06 6.69 -24.62
N ASP A 55 8.81 6.71 -25.94
CA ASP A 55 8.24 5.58 -26.66
C ASP A 55 9.18 4.38 -26.69
N GLU A 56 10.48 4.59 -26.90
CA GLU A 56 11.49 3.52 -26.83
C GLU A 56 11.55 2.93 -25.42
N ALA A 57 11.57 3.80 -24.40
CA ALA A 57 11.55 3.39 -23.01
C ALA A 57 10.29 2.56 -22.68
N LEU A 58 9.10 3.02 -23.05
CA LEU A 58 7.84 2.29 -22.85
C LEU A 58 7.85 0.94 -23.59
N THR A 59 8.22 0.93 -24.87
CA THR A 59 8.28 -0.31 -25.67
C THR A 59 9.17 -1.34 -25.01
N SER A 60 10.37 -0.93 -24.56
CA SER A 60 11.32 -1.83 -23.90
C SER A 60 10.80 -2.40 -22.57
N MET A 61 10.06 -1.61 -21.77
CA MET A 61 9.48 -2.08 -20.52
C MET A 61 8.31 -3.04 -20.74
N LEU A 62 7.38 -2.69 -21.64
CA LEU A 62 6.19 -3.50 -21.94
C LEU A 62 6.57 -4.88 -22.52
N GLY A 63 7.67 -4.95 -23.29
CA GLY A 63 8.20 -6.20 -23.82
C GLY A 63 8.92 -7.09 -22.78
N SER A 64 9.08 -6.62 -21.54
CA SER A 64 9.82 -7.37 -20.52
C SER A 64 9.02 -8.56 -19.96
N PRO A 65 9.63 -9.75 -19.81
CA PRO A 65 8.97 -10.89 -19.20
C PRO A 65 8.63 -10.68 -17.72
N LEU A 66 9.25 -9.68 -17.07
CA LEU A 66 9.00 -9.35 -15.66
C LEU A 66 7.82 -8.41 -15.46
N TRP A 67 7.27 -7.81 -16.52
CA TRP A 67 6.20 -6.81 -16.43
C TRP A 67 5.02 -7.31 -15.59
N ASN A 68 4.44 -8.45 -15.98
CA ASN A 68 3.25 -8.98 -15.32
C ASN A 68 3.51 -9.36 -13.86
N LEU A 69 4.66 -9.98 -13.56
CA LEU A 69 4.99 -10.39 -12.20
C LEU A 69 5.18 -9.17 -11.28
N SER A 70 5.95 -8.17 -11.74
CA SER A 70 6.19 -6.93 -11.00
C SER A 70 4.87 -6.24 -10.63
N HIS A 71 4.02 -5.99 -11.63
CA HIS A 71 2.77 -5.27 -11.43
C HIS A 71 1.73 -6.06 -10.64
N LEU A 72 1.71 -7.40 -10.77
CA LEU A 72 0.84 -8.25 -9.96
C LEU A 72 1.24 -8.20 -8.48
N LEU A 73 2.54 -8.18 -8.17
CA LEU A 73 3.03 -8.04 -6.80
C LEU A 73 2.68 -6.67 -6.20
N VAL A 74 2.76 -5.60 -6.99
CA VAL A 74 2.33 -4.26 -6.58
C VAL A 74 0.82 -4.23 -6.30
N LEU A 75 0.00 -4.75 -7.23
CA LEU A 75 -1.46 -4.83 -7.08
C LEU A 75 -1.85 -5.65 -5.84
N ALA A 76 -1.24 -6.82 -5.65
CA ALA A 76 -1.47 -7.64 -4.48
C ALA A 76 -1.09 -6.90 -3.20
N GLY A 77 0.06 -6.20 -3.20
CA GLY A 77 0.51 -5.40 -2.08
C GLY A 77 -0.48 -4.28 -1.71
N LEU A 78 -1.02 -3.57 -2.70
CA LEU A 78 -2.04 -2.54 -2.49
C LEU A 78 -3.31 -3.13 -1.86
N LEU A 79 -3.84 -4.23 -2.39
CA LEU A 79 -5.05 -4.89 -1.86
C LEU A 79 -4.85 -5.43 -0.44
N ILE A 80 -3.71 -6.06 -0.18
CA ILE A 80 -3.32 -6.55 1.14
C ILE A 80 -3.19 -5.35 2.11
N GLY A 81 -2.60 -4.25 1.67
CA GLY A 81 -2.46 -3.02 2.45
C GLY A 81 -3.82 -2.44 2.85
N VAL A 82 -4.75 -2.33 1.89
CA VAL A 82 -6.15 -1.92 2.14
C VAL A 82 -6.79 -2.80 3.22
N ALA A 83 -6.68 -4.12 3.10
CA ALA A 83 -7.20 -5.05 4.11
C ALA A 83 -6.54 -4.82 5.49
N GLY A 84 -5.22 -4.62 5.54
CA GLY A 84 -4.48 -4.28 6.75
C GLY A 84 -4.97 -2.99 7.42
N PHE A 85 -5.13 -1.91 6.67
CA PHE A 85 -5.66 -0.64 7.18
C PHE A 85 -7.11 -0.76 7.66
N VAL A 86 -7.95 -1.53 6.96
CA VAL A 86 -9.34 -1.80 7.38
C VAL A 86 -9.36 -2.53 8.72
N LEU A 87 -8.52 -3.56 8.91
CA LEU A 87 -8.43 -4.26 10.19
C LEU A 87 -7.95 -3.35 11.32
N LEU A 88 -6.90 -2.54 11.08
CA LEU A 88 -6.39 -1.58 12.07
C LEU A 88 -7.41 -0.48 12.42
N ARG A 89 -8.20 -0.03 11.44
CA ARG A 89 -9.29 0.92 11.66
C ARG A 89 -10.41 0.30 12.51
N ARG A 90 -10.72 -0.99 12.29
CA ARG A 90 -11.77 -1.71 13.04
C ARG A 90 -11.34 -2.08 14.46
N SER A 91 -10.05 -2.29 14.70
CA SER A 91 -9.54 -2.66 16.04
C SER A 91 -9.41 -1.48 17.01
N ASP A 92 -9.67 -0.25 16.53
CA ASP A 92 -9.60 1.01 17.29
C ASP A 92 -8.29 1.26 18.07
N VAL A 93 -7.20 0.57 17.68
CA VAL A 93 -5.92 0.58 18.41
C VAL A 93 -5.27 1.96 18.49
N PHE A 94 -5.64 2.85 17.56
CA PHE A 94 -5.13 4.21 17.47
C PHE A 94 -6.11 5.25 18.02
N GLY A 95 -7.31 4.85 18.45
CA GLY A 95 -8.34 5.77 18.91
C GLY A 95 -8.98 6.63 17.81
N PRO A 96 -9.96 7.47 18.18
CA PRO A 96 -10.80 8.19 17.23
C PRO A 96 -10.07 9.25 16.42
N SER A 97 -8.98 9.83 16.94
CA SER A 97 -8.20 10.88 16.28
C SER A 97 -7.54 10.42 14.97
N LEU A 98 -7.21 9.13 14.83
CA LEU A 98 -6.59 8.59 13.61
C LEU A 98 -7.57 7.95 12.63
N ARG A 99 -8.84 7.80 13.00
CA ARG A 99 -9.85 7.20 12.12
C ARG A 99 -10.02 7.94 10.78
N PRO A 100 -10.06 9.29 10.73
CA PRO A 100 -10.17 9.99 9.45
C PRO A 100 -8.96 9.72 8.54
N TRP A 101 -7.75 9.72 9.12
CA TRP A 101 -6.51 9.48 8.38
C TRP A 101 -6.42 8.04 7.85
N LEU A 102 -6.81 7.04 8.65
CA LEU A 102 -6.93 5.66 8.18
C LEU A 102 -7.98 5.53 7.07
N THR A 103 -9.09 6.24 7.17
CA THR A 103 -10.13 6.24 6.13
C THR A 103 -9.59 6.84 4.82
N ALA A 104 -8.88 7.96 4.90
CA ALA A 104 -8.25 8.59 3.75
C ALA A 104 -7.27 7.63 3.06
N VAL A 105 -6.39 6.97 3.83
CA VAL A 105 -5.44 5.99 3.30
C VAL A 105 -6.14 4.78 2.68
N ILE A 106 -7.18 4.23 3.31
CA ILE A 106 -7.97 3.14 2.73
C ILE A 106 -8.54 3.54 1.36
N VAL A 107 -9.12 4.73 1.26
CA VAL A 107 -9.70 5.23 0.01
C VAL A 107 -8.63 5.42 -1.06
N THR A 108 -7.53 6.12 -0.76
CA THR A 108 -6.50 6.43 -1.76
C THR A 108 -5.72 5.19 -2.18
N TRP A 109 -5.48 4.24 -1.29
CA TRP A 109 -4.91 2.93 -1.64
C TRP A 109 -5.84 2.10 -2.51
N SER A 110 -7.15 2.15 -2.25
CA SER A 110 -8.14 1.48 -3.11
C SER A 110 -8.17 2.09 -4.51
N LEU A 111 -8.05 3.41 -4.63
CA LEU A 111 -7.93 4.09 -5.92
C LEU A 111 -6.62 3.70 -6.63
N GLY A 112 -5.49 3.62 -5.91
CA GLY A 112 -4.23 3.11 -6.46
C GLY A 112 -4.36 1.68 -6.96
N ALA A 113 -5.07 0.80 -6.24
CA ALA A 113 -5.32 -0.57 -6.69
C ALA A 113 -6.14 -0.60 -7.99
N VAL A 114 -7.17 0.24 -8.10
CA VAL A 114 -7.98 0.37 -9.34
C VAL A 114 -7.12 0.87 -10.51
N GLU A 115 -6.26 1.86 -10.28
CA GLU A 115 -5.35 2.39 -11.29
C GLU A 115 -4.22 1.42 -11.67
N THR A 116 -3.79 0.55 -10.76
CA THR A 116 -2.79 -0.49 -11.07
C THR A 116 -3.33 -1.57 -12.01
N VAL A 117 -4.66 -1.71 -12.15
CA VAL A 117 -5.25 -2.68 -13.10
C VAL A 117 -4.90 -2.35 -14.56
N PRO A 118 -5.18 -1.14 -15.11
CA PRO A 118 -4.72 -0.80 -16.45
C PRO A 118 -3.19 -0.82 -16.56
N HIS A 119 -2.45 -0.46 -15.49
CA HIS A 119 -0.99 -0.56 -15.50
C HIS A 119 -0.51 -2.01 -15.72
N LEU A 120 -1.08 -2.98 -15.01
CA LEU A 120 -0.80 -4.39 -15.21
C LEU A 120 -1.14 -4.83 -16.64
N LEU A 121 -2.32 -4.44 -17.14
CA LEU A 121 -2.82 -4.85 -18.45
C LEU A 121 -2.06 -4.20 -19.62
N ALA A 122 -1.40 -3.06 -19.41
CA ALA A 122 -0.61 -2.36 -20.42
C ALA A 122 0.49 -3.25 -21.04
N GLY A 123 0.98 -4.26 -20.31
CA GLY A 123 1.93 -5.24 -20.87
C GLY A 123 1.41 -5.97 -22.11
N GLY A 124 0.09 -6.12 -22.23
CA GLY A 124 -0.56 -6.68 -23.41
C GLY A 124 -0.54 -5.77 -24.64
N GLU A 125 -0.13 -4.51 -24.50
CA GLU A 125 -0.12 -3.50 -25.56
C GLU A 125 1.26 -3.33 -26.21
N HIS A 126 2.24 -4.17 -25.86
CA HIS A 126 3.61 -4.08 -26.38
C HIS A 126 3.69 -4.01 -27.92
N GLU A 127 2.98 -4.90 -28.63
CA GLU A 127 3.02 -4.91 -30.10
C GLU A 127 2.39 -3.65 -30.71
N ALA A 128 1.30 -3.16 -30.11
CA ALA A 128 0.66 -1.93 -30.54
C ALA A 128 1.59 -0.72 -30.29
N GLN A 129 2.22 -0.65 -29.12
CA GLN A 129 3.21 0.39 -28.81
C GLN A 129 4.38 0.37 -29.80
N ALA A 130 4.94 -0.81 -30.08
CA ALA A 130 6.06 -0.96 -31.03
C ALA A 130 5.70 -0.54 -32.46
N ALA A 131 4.43 -0.65 -32.84
CA ALA A 131 3.92 -0.22 -34.15
C ALA A 131 3.44 1.25 -34.17
N GLY A 132 3.54 1.99 -33.06
CA GLY A 132 2.97 3.35 -32.94
C GLY A 132 1.44 3.39 -32.96
N GLY A 133 0.80 2.28 -32.55
CA GLY A 133 -0.64 2.12 -32.46
C GLY A 133 -1.23 2.59 -31.13
N PRO A 134 -2.56 2.44 -30.95
CA PRO A 134 -3.26 2.86 -29.74
C PRO A 134 -2.90 1.98 -28.53
N THR A 135 -2.72 2.60 -27.36
CA THR A 135 -2.40 1.92 -26.09
C THR A 135 -3.35 2.35 -24.95
N PRO A 136 -4.64 2.01 -25.04
CA PRO A 136 -5.66 2.51 -24.12
C PRO A 136 -5.43 2.17 -22.64
N MET A 137 -4.81 1.04 -22.31
CA MET A 137 -4.47 0.69 -20.92
C MET A 137 -3.30 1.54 -20.41
N THR A 138 -2.29 1.75 -21.25
CA THR A 138 -1.17 2.65 -20.96
C THR A 138 -1.67 4.08 -20.75
N ASP A 139 -2.49 4.60 -21.67
CA ASP A 139 -3.10 5.93 -21.58
C ASP A 139 -3.96 6.08 -20.32
N ALA A 140 -4.80 5.09 -20.02
CA ALA A 140 -5.62 5.08 -18.82
C ALA A 140 -4.78 5.10 -17.54
N HIS A 141 -3.71 4.30 -17.48
CA HIS A 141 -2.77 4.30 -16.36
C HIS A 141 -2.10 5.66 -16.18
N VAL A 142 -1.54 6.25 -17.24
CA VAL A 142 -0.87 7.56 -17.17
C VAL A 142 -1.83 8.65 -16.69
N MET A 143 -3.04 8.68 -17.23
CA MET A 143 -4.08 9.64 -16.83
C MET A 143 -4.46 9.47 -15.35
N LEU A 144 -4.74 8.24 -14.91
CA LEU A 144 -5.16 7.96 -13.54
C LEU A 144 -4.01 8.22 -12.54
N SER A 145 -2.81 7.76 -12.85
CA SER A 145 -1.63 7.85 -11.98
C SER A 145 -1.21 9.29 -11.71
N THR A 146 -1.51 10.22 -12.62
CA THR A 146 -1.34 11.66 -12.41
C THR A 146 -2.10 12.17 -11.18
N VAL A 147 -3.16 11.48 -10.76
CA VAL A 147 -3.98 11.85 -9.59
C VAL A 147 -3.84 10.83 -8.45
N THR A 148 -3.90 9.52 -8.74
CA THR A 148 -3.90 8.48 -7.71
C THR A 148 -2.56 8.39 -6.98
N THR A 149 -1.44 8.49 -7.69
CA THR A 149 -0.08 8.42 -7.11
C THR A 149 0.17 9.52 -6.07
N PRO A 150 -0.06 10.82 -6.38
CA PRO A 150 0.04 11.88 -5.38
C PRO A 150 -0.89 11.68 -4.19
N LEU A 151 -2.15 11.30 -4.42
CA LEU A 151 -3.14 11.14 -3.35
C LEU A 151 -2.77 10.00 -2.40
N LEU A 152 -2.33 8.87 -2.95
CA LEU A 152 -1.87 7.72 -2.18
C LEU A 152 -0.68 8.12 -1.30
N ALA A 153 0.34 8.73 -1.90
CA ALA A 153 1.54 9.09 -1.18
C ALA A 153 1.28 10.18 -0.12
N LEU A 154 0.43 11.16 -0.43
CA LEU A 154 0.06 12.25 0.48
C LEU A 154 -0.73 11.73 1.68
N ALA A 155 -1.79 10.94 1.45
CA ALA A 155 -2.58 10.37 2.53
C ALA A 155 -1.71 9.49 3.45
N THR A 156 -0.79 8.73 2.85
CA THR A 156 0.15 7.87 3.59
C THR A 156 1.11 8.70 4.44
N ALA A 157 1.73 9.73 3.88
CA ALA A 157 2.63 10.63 4.61
C ALA A 157 1.91 11.36 5.76
N LEU A 158 0.69 11.84 5.53
CA LEU A 158 -0.11 12.50 6.57
C LEU A 158 -0.48 11.52 7.70
N LEU A 159 -0.92 10.31 7.38
CA LEU A 159 -1.15 9.27 8.39
C LEU A 159 0.13 8.96 9.18
N ALA A 160 1.27 8.84 8.50
CA ALA A 160 2.56 8.58 9.13
C ALA A 160 2.97 9.67 10.13
N VAL A 161 2.80 10.95 9.75
CA VAL A 161 3.05 12.10 10.63
C VAL A 161 2.12 12.07 11.84
N GLN A 162 0.83 11.80 11.64
CA GLN A 162 -0.14 11.77 12.73
C GLN A 162 0.12 10.60 13.70
N LEU A 163 0.52 9.43 13.19
CA LEU A 163 1.00 8.31 14.01
C LEU A 163 2.27 8.68 14.79
N ALA A 164 3.20 9.42 14.18
CA ALA A 164 4.41 9.88 14.87
C ALA A 164 4.10 10.87 15.99
N ARG A 165 3.22 11.84 15.74
CA ARG A 165 2.76 12.81 16.75
C ARG A 165 2.07 12.13 17.93
N GLN A 166 1.26 11.11 17.67
CA GLN A 166 0.57 10.36 18.72
C GLN A 166 1.51 9.47 19.53
N SER A 167 2.43 8.77 18.86
CA SER A 167 3.35 7.85 19.54
C SER A 167 4.51 8.54 20.26
N ARG A 168 4.90 9.75 19.83
CA ARG A 168 5.97 10.57 20.45
C ARG A 168 7.33 9.86 20.60
N THR A 169 7.62 8.90 19.71
CA THR A 169 8.88 8.14 19.72
C THR A 169 9.75 8.53 18.52
N VAL A 170 11.07 8.54 18.69
CA VAL A 170 12.04 8.81 17.60
C VAL A 170 11.83 7.87 16.42
N ALA A 171 11.65 6.57 16.68
CA ALA A 171 11.40 5.57 15.63
C ALA A 171 10.17 5.91 14.76
N ALA A 172 9.12 6.49 15.35
CA ALA A 172 7.95 6.90 14.58
C ALA A 172 8.22 8.08 13.64
N TRP A 173 9.02 9.04 14.11
CA TRP A 173 9.41 10.19 13.30
C TRP A 173 10.37 9.80 12.18
N VAL A 174 11.29 8.86 12.42
CA VAL A 174 12.14 8.29 11.36
C VAL A 174 11.28 7.63 10.28
N LEU A 175 10.33 6.79 10.68
CA LEU A 175 9.39 6.15 9.73
C LEU A 175 8.54 7.17 8.99
N ALA A 176 8.05 8.23 9.67
CA ALA A 176 7.33 9.31 9.00
C ALA A 176 8.22 10.03 7.96
N GLY A 177 9.52 10.19 8.23
CA GLY A 177 10.49 10.71 7.28
C GLY A 177 10.53 9.91 5.98
N PHE A 178 10.55 8.57 6.06
CA PHE A 178 10.48 7.71 4.88
C PHE A 178 9.19 7.93 4.08
N ALA A 179 8.02 7.99 4.73
CA ALA A 179 6.76 8.24 4.05
C ALA A 179 6.71 9.63 3.37
N ILE A 180 7.28 10.66 4.01
CA ILE A 180 7.39 12.01 3.43
C ILE A 180 8.31 12.00 2.20
N LEU A 181 9.47 11.35 2.29
CA LEU A 181 10.39 11.25 1.16
C LEU A 181 9.75 10.45 0.00
N GLY A 182 8.96 9.42 0.31
CA GLY A 182 8.16 8.70 -0.68
C GLY A 182 7.12 9.59 -1.38
N LEU A 183 6.44 10.47 -0.63
CA LEU A 183 5.58 11.50 -1.23
C LEU A 183 6.34 12.43 -2.18
N LEU A 184 7.51 12.93 -1.75
CA LEU A 184 8.28 13.89 -2.56
C LEU A 184 8.88 13.28 -3.81
N THR A 185 9.19 11.99 -3.78
CA THR A 185 9.79 11.26 -4.91
C THR A 185 8.70 10.60 -5.74
N PHE A 186 8.16 9.47 -5.28
CA PHE A 186 7.14 8.70 -5.97
C PHE A 186 5.85 9.50 -6.19
N GLY A 187 5.36 10.21 -5.17
CA GLY A 187 4.13 10.99 -5.26
C GLY A 187 4.15 12.08 -6.35
N LEU A 188 5.33 12.58 -6.73
CA LEU A 188 5.50 13.58 -7.79
C LEU A 188 5.89 12.97 -9.15
N ALA A 189 6.22 11.69 -9.22
CA ALA A 189 6.76 11.05 -10.42
C ALA A 189 5.77 11.11 -11.60
N SER A 190 4.56 10.56 -11.44
CA SER A 190 3.56 10.52 -12.52
C SER A 190 3.14 11.92 -13.03
N PRO A 191 2.80 12.90 -12.17
CA PRO A 191 2.47 14.25 -12.65
C PRO A 191 3.62 14.93 -13.39
N LEU A 192 4.86 14.80 -12.87
CA LEU A 192 6.02 15.40 -13.53
C LEU A 192 6.29 14.74 -14.88
N LEU A 193 6.17 13.42 -14.97
CA LEU A 193 6.34 12.70 -16.23
C LEU A 193 5.27 13.12 -17.24
N ALA A 194 4.00 13.18 -16.82
CA ALA A 194 2.89 13.59 -17.68
C ALA A 194 3.01 15.04 -18.20
N ILE A 195 3.47 15.97 -17.35
CA ILE A 195 3.62 17.38 -17.71
C ILE A 195 4.85 17.61 -18.61
N THR A 196 5.96 16.90 -18.34
CA THR A 196 7.25 17.18 -19.00
C THR A 196 7.53 16.27 -20.19
N GLY A 197 6.92 15.08 -20.25
CA GLY A 197 7.28 14.02 -21.21
C GLY A 197 8.71 13.51 -21.05
N ASN A 198 9.42 13.87 -19.97
CA ASN A 198 10.84 13.58 -19.82
C ASN A 198 11.05 12.19 -19.15
N PRO A 199 11.61 11.20 -19.87
CA PRO A 199 11.82 9.86 -19.31
C PRO A 199 12.79 9.83 -18.12
N ALA A 200 13.64 10.85 -17.94
CA ALA A 200 14.51 10.95 -16.77
C ALA A 200 13.73 11.09 -15.45
N VAL A 201 12.49 11.58 -15.50
CA VAL A 201 11.61 11.66 -14.32
C VAL A 201 11.29 10.27 -13.77
N SER A 202 11.37 9.22 -14.59
CA SER A 202 11.13 7.85 -14.15
C SER A 202 12.08 7.39 -13.04
N ALA A 203 13.22 8.07 -12.86
CA ALA A 203 14.13 7.85 -11.73
C ALA A 203 13.51 8.16 -10.35
N LEU A 204 12.35 8.81 -10.30
CA LEU A 204 11.63 9.09 -9.06
C LEU A 204 10.71 7.95 -8.61
N PHE A 205 10.27 7.07 -9.52
CA PHE A 205 9.36 5.96 -9.19
C PHE A 205 9.89 5.00 -8.10
N PRO A 206 11.21 4.66 -8.05
CA PRO A 206 11.78 3.88 -6.95
C PRO A 206 11.56 4.47 -5.55
N GLY A 207 11.20 5.76 -5.47
CA GLY A 207 10.74 6.41 -4.24
C GLY A 207 9.62 5.69 -3.50
N GLN A 208 8.84 4.85 -4.20
CA GLN A 208 7.81 3.99 -3.61
C GLN A 208 8.38 3.10 -2.50
N MET A 209 9.63 2.63 -2.63
CA MET A 209 10.27 1.79 -1.62
C MET A 209 10.33 2.46 -0.24
N LEU A 210 10.31 3.79 -0.17
CA LEU A 210 10.30 4.53 1.09
C LEU A 210 8.94 4.41 1.80
N ILE A 211 7.84 4.34 1.05
CA ILE A 211 6.51 4.02 1.59
C ILE A 211 6.49 2.56 2.08
N ASP A 212 7.10 1.64 1.33
CA ASP A 212 7.17 0.23 1.70
C ASP A 212 7.94 0.01 3.01
N VAL A 213 9.07 0.72 3.18
CA VAL A 213 9.83 0.76 4.44
C VAL A 213 8.96 1.28 5.59
N TRP A 214 8.16 2.32 5.36
CA TRP A 214 7.23 2.83 6.37
C TRP A 214 6.18 1.79 6.77
N LEU A 215 5.60 1.05 5.81
CA LEU A 215 4.62 -0.01 6.08
C LEU A 215 5.23 -1.12 6.96
N VAL A 216 6.38 -1.66 6.54
CA VAL A 216 7.08 -2.74 7.26
C VAL A 216 7.51 -2.26 8.64
N GLY A 217 8.10 -1.07 8.75
CA GLY A 217 8.52 -0.51 10.03
C GLY A 217 7.34 -0.27 10.99
N THR A 218 6.21 0.21 10.47
CA THR A 218 4.99 0.41 11.26
C THR A 218 4.40 -0.92 11.72
N ALA A 219 4.37 -1.93 10.84
CA ALA A 219 3.96 -3.28 11.19
C ALA A 219 4.80 -3.88 12.33
N ILE A 220 6.13 -3.78 12.23
CA ILE A 220 7.06 -4.28 13.27
C ILE A 220 6.76 -3.60 14.62
N ARG A 221 6.58 -2.27 14.62
CA ARG A 221 6.24 -1.52 15.85
C ARG A 221 4.92 -1.98 16.47
N LEU A 222 3.90 -2.22 15.66
CA LEU A 222 2.60 -2.72 16.13
C LEU A 222 2.70 -4.13 16.71
N LEU A 223 3.44 -5.02 16.05
CA LEU A 223 3.67 -6.37 16.54
C LEU A 223 4.42 -6.36 17.87
N TRP A 224 5.46 -5.53 18.03
CA TRP A 224 6.17 -5.37 19.30
C TRP A 224 5.27 -4.82 20.41
N ALA A 225 4.49 -3.78 20.13
CA ALA A 225 3.54 -3.23 21.10
C ALA A 225 2.48 -4.26 21.55
N SER A 226 2.05 -5.14 20.64
CA SER A 226 1.08 -6.22 20.94
C SER A 226 1.65 -7.37 21.76
N ARG A 227 2.99 -7.49 21.88
CA ARG A 227 3.66 -8.47 22.74
C ARG A 227 3.87 -7.95 24.17
N ALA A 228 4.05 -6.64 24.32
CA ALA A 228 4.33 -5.99 25.59
C ALA A 228 3.10 -5.82 26.51
N ARG A 229 1.88 -6.08 26.03
CA ARG A 229 0.67 -6.08 26.85
C ARG A 229 0.43 -7.50 27.38
N PRO A 230 0.64 -7.78 28.68
CA PRO A 230 0.23 -9.06 29.26
C PRO A 230 -1.29 -9.20 29.15
N ALA A 231 -1.76 -10.43 28.89
CA ALA A 231 -3.16 -10.79 29.03
C ALA A 231 -3.54 -10.45 30.49
N ARG A 232 -4.46 -9.49 30.65
CA ARG A 232 -5.06 -9.18 31.94
C ARG A 232 -6.25 -10.08 32.16
#